data_AF-A0A0U3FXB2-F1
#
_entry.id   AF-A0A0U3FXB2-F1
#
_cell.length_a   1.000
_cell.length_b   1.000
_cell.length_c   1.000
_cell.angle_alpha   90.00
_cell.angle_beta   90.00
_cell.angle_gamma   90.00
#
_symmetry.space_group_name_H-M   'P 1'
#
loop_
_entity.id
_entity.type
_entity.pdbx_description
1 polymer ?
#
loop_
_entity_poly.entity_id
_entity_poly.type
_entity_poly.pdbx_seq_one_letter_code
_entity_poly.pdbx_strand_id
1 'polypeptide(L)'
;MHTYQTMLKLHIADVIGHISVDKLDYRHLTYWIKAMQTKGRSANTIKNHHGLIFSAIETAVRLGYRKDNPCRGVQLRSGENAENETRFLTHAEFGLILEGMGERYKAFTEFLVMTAPDSVKRPP
;
A
#
# COMPACT_ATOMS: atom_id res chain seq x y z
N MET A 1 -9.16 8.14 -5.03
CA MET A 1 -8.16 8.70 -4.10
C MET A 1 -8.56 8.31 -2.68
N HIS A 2 -7.86 7.37 -2.04
CA HIS A 2 -8.08 7.10 -0.62
C HIS A 2 -7.35 8.18 0.17
N THR A 3 -8.11 9.13 0.71
CA THR A 3 -7.59 10.25 1.50
C THR A 3 -6.94 9.75 2.79
N TYR A 4 -5.92 10.45 3.30
CA TYR A 4 -5.32 10.16 4.61
C TYR A 4 -6.35 10.04 5.74
N GLN A 5 -7.46 10.78 5.65
CA GLN A 5 -8.59 10.68 6.58
C GLN A 5 -9.25 9.30 6.60
N THR A 6 -9.38 8.65 5.44
CA THR A 6 -9.94 7.29 5.34
C THR A 6 -8.99 6.27 5.95
N MET A 7 -7.67 6.46 5.76
CA MET A 7 -6.66 5.60 6.36
C MET A 7 -6.69 5.70 7.89
N LEU A 8 -6.81 6.93 8.42
CA LEU A 8 -6.95 7.19 9.85
C LEU A 8 -8.20 6.52 10.43
N LYS A 9 -9.38 6.77 9.85
CA LYS A 9 -10.65 6.22 10.34
C LYS A 9 -10.69 4.70 10.32
N LEU A 10 -10.29 4.07 9.22
CA LEU A 10 -10.50 2.63 9.04
C LEU A 10 -9.45 1.76 9.71
N HIS A 11 -8.26 2.31 9.98
CA HIS A 11 -7.11 1.46 10.28
C HIS A 11 -6.24 1.92 11.44
N ILE A 12 -6.31 3.18 11.86
CA ILE A 12 -5.43 3.71 12.91
C ILE A 12 -6.24 4.06 14.15
N ALA A 13 -7.36 4.76 13.98
CA ALA A 13 -8.18 5.27 15.07
C ALA A 13 -8.71 4.16 15.99
N ASP A 14 -9.31 3.11 15.40
CA ASP A 14 -9.98 2.05 16.17
C ASP A 14 -9.05 1.23 17.06
N VAL A 15 -7.76 1.14 16.73
CA VAL A 15 -6.84 0.20 17.37
C VAL A 15 -5.81 0.91 18.25
N ILE A 16 -5.26 2.03 17.78
CA ILE A 16 -4.22 2.78 18.50
C ILE A 16 -4.57 4.26 18.69
N GLY A 17 -5.69 4.75 18.16
CA GLY A 17 -6.07 6.17 18.23
C GLY A 17 -6.41 6.67 19.63
N HIS A 18 -6.74 5.77 20.57
CA HIS A 18 -6.97 6.09 21.97
C HIS A 18 -5.68 6.15 22.80
N ILE A 19 -4.55 5.69 22.24
CA ILE A 19 -3.27 5.64 22.93
C ILE A 19 -2.57 6.98 22.75
N SER A 20 -2.20 7.61 23.86
CA SER A 20 -1.42 8.85 23.83
C SER A 20 -0.07 8.63 23.13
N VAL A 21 0.37 9.65 22.40
CA VAL A 21 1.60 9.62 21.58
C VAL A 21 2.84 9.36 22.43
N ASP A 22 2.82 9.64 23.74
CA ASP A 22 3.91 9.38 24.70
C ASP A 22 3.92 7.94 25.26
N LYS A 23 2.83 7.18 25.08
CA LYS A 23 2.63 5.82 25.61
C LYS A 23 2.61 4.73 24.55
N LEU A 24 2.44 5.10 23.28
CA LEU A 24 2.47 4.15 22.17
C LEU A 24 3.80 3.39 22.15
N ASP A 25 3.82 2.07 22.18
CA ASP A 25 5.06 1.30 22.23
C ASP A 25 5.10 0.24 21.12
N TYR A 26 6.20 -0.50 21.06
CA TYR A 26 6.37 -1.60 20.11
C TYR A 26 5.28 -2.69 20.23
N ARG A 27 4.76 -2.95 21.44
CA ARG A 27 3.74 -3.98 21.67
C ARG A 27 2.40 -3.55 21.08
N HIS A 28 2.04 -2.28 21.21
CA HIS A 28 0.85 -1.71 20.59
C HIS A 28 0.93 -1.77 19.06
N LEU A 29 2.10 -1.48 18.48
CA LEU A 29 2.32 -1.60 17.03
C LEU A 29 2.22 -3.05 16.54
N THR A 30 2.81 -3.99 17.29
CA THR A 30 2.72 -5.42 16.97
C THR A 30 1.28 -5.93 17.06
N TYR A 31 0.53 -5.48 18.08
CA TYR A 31 -0.90 -5.79 18.21
C TYR A 31 -1.69 -5.21 17.04
N TRP A 32 -1.42 -3.96 16.66
CA TRP A 32 -2.05 -3.32 15.51
C TRP A 32 -1.79 -4.06 14.20
N ILE A 33 -0.55 -4.49 13.94
CA ILE A 33 -0.20 -5.30 12.76
C ILE A 33 -1.01 -6.60 12.75
N LYS A 34 -1.07 -7.30 13.89
CA LYS A 34 -1.83 -8.55 14.01
C LYS A 34 -3.33 -8.32 13.78
N ALA A 35 -3.91 -7.26 14.36
CA ALA A 35 -5.31 -6.91 14.15
C ALA A 35 -5.61 -6.60 12.68
N MET A 36 -4.70 -5.93 11.97
CA MET A 36 -4.84 -5.65 10.54
C MET A 36 -4.75 -6.92 9.68
N GLN A 37 -3.88 -7.86 10.04
CA GLN A 37 -3.80 -9.18 9.41
C GLN A 37 -5.07 -10.00 9.64
N THR A 38 -5.61 -10.02 10.86
CA THR A 38 -6.89 -10.68 11.17
C THR A 38 -8.06 -10.06 10.40
N LYS A 39 -8.01 -8.76 10.12
CA LYS A 39 -8.96 -8.06 9.24
C LYS A 39 -8.75 -8.33 7.74
N GLY A 40 -7.84 -9.23 7.36
CA GLY A 40 -7.57 -9.61 5.97
C GLY A 40 -6.90 -8.53 5.13
N ARG A 41 -6.20 -7.56 5.74
CA ARG A 41 -5.55 -6.46 5.00
C ARG A 41 -4.26 -6.95 4.34
N SER A 42 -4.04 -6.52 3.09
CA SER A 42 -2.82 -6.88 2.35
C SER A 42 -1.56 -6.32 3.02
N ALA A 43 -0.44 -7.01 2.85
CA ALA A 43 0.85 -6.58 3.39
C ALA A 43 1.22 -5.15 2.93
N ASN A 44 0.92 -4.81 1.67
CA ASN A 44 1.13 -3.47 1.14
C ASN A 44 0.28 -2.41 1.86
N THR A 45 -0.98 -2.72 2.17
CA THR A 45 -1.85 -1.82 2.95
C THR A 45 -1.28 -1.58 4.34
N ILE A 46 -0.84 -2.65 5.03
CA ILE A 46 -0.24 -2.56 6.37
C ILE A 46 1.06 -1.73 6.30
N LYS A 47 1.90 -1.94 5.29
CA LYS A 47 3.14 -1.17 5.07
C LYS A 47 2.88 0.31 4.85
N ASN A 48 1.90 0.67 4.02
CA ASN A 48 1.55 2.06 3.76
C ASN A 48 1.07 2.76 5.04
N HIS A 49 0.22 2.09 5.81
CA HIS A 49 -0.30 2.66 7.06
C HIS A 49 0.77 2.76 8.14
N HIS A 50 1.67 1.78 8.21
CA HIS A 50 2.84 1.86 9.09
C HIS A 50 3.73 3.04 8.72
N GLY A 51 3.94 3.32 7.42
CA GLY A 51 4.67 4.49 6.96
C GLY A 51 4.04 5.80 7.44
N LEU A 52 2.71 5.90 7.40
CA LEU A 52 1.99 7.06 7.93
C LEU A 52 2.19 7.23 9.44
N ILE A 53 2.07 6.14 10.22
CA ILE A 53 2.30 6.16 11.67
C ILE A 53 3.75 6.56 11.97
N PHE A 54 4.72 6.00 11.25
CA PHE A 54 6.13 6.33 11.39
C PHE A 54 6.38 7.84 11.21
N SER A 55 5.87 8.44 10.13
CA SER A 55 6.02 9.87 9.86
C SER A 55 5.34 10.76 10.91
N ALA A 56 4.19 10.34 11.42
CA ALA A 56 3.50 11.05 12.49
C ALA A 56 4.32 11.06 13.79
N ILE A 57 4.91 9.91 14.17
CA ILE A 57 5.75 9.80 15.36
C ILE A 57 7.08 10.55 15.18
N GLU A 58 7.73 10.49 14.02
CA GLU A 58 8.93 11.30 13.75
C GLU A 58 8.64 12.81 13.94
N THR A 59 7.43 13.24 13.54
CA THR A 59 7.01 14.63 13.78
C THR A 59 6.82 14.91 15.28
N ALA A 60 6.23 13.98 16.03
CA ALA A 60 6.09 14.11 17.48
C ALA A 60 7.45 14.16 18.21
N VAL A 61 8.44 13.38 17.73
CA VAL A 61 9.81 13.42 18.23
C VAL A 61 10.46 14.77 17.92
N ARG A 62 10.33 15.26 16.69
CA ARG A 62 10.84 16.59 16.28
C ARG A 62 10.24 17.73 17.10
N LEU A 63 8.98 17.62 17.50
CA LEU A 63 8.27 18.60 18.33
C LEU A 63 8.54 18.42 19.84
N GLY A 64 9.30 17.41 20.25
CA GLY A 64 9.66 17.18 21.65
C GLY A 64 8.56 16.52 22.49
N TYR A 65 7.47 16.03 21.89
CA TYR A 65 6.41 15.31 22.61
C TYR A 65 6.84 13.91 23.06
N ARG A 66 7.89 13.36 22.45
CA ARG A 66 8.49 12.07 22.80
C ARG A 66 9.96 12.06 22.38
N LYS A 67 10.76 11.17 22.99
CA LYS A 67 12.21 11.05 22.77
C LYS A 67 12.61 10.10 21.62
N ASP A 68 11.76 9.12 21.31
CA ASP A 68 12.07 8.03 20.38
C ASP A 68 10.86 7.65 19.51
N ASN A 69 11.14 6.87 18.44
CA ASN A 69 10.11 6.38 17.55
C ASN A 69 9.98 4.85 17.66
N PRO A 70 8.93 4.32 18.33
CA PRO A 70 8.71 2.87 18.46
C PRO A 70 8.44 2.14 17.14
N CYS A 71 8.18 2.85 16.03
CA CYS A 71 8.06 2.24 14.70
C CYS A 71 9.43 1.86 14.09
N ARG A 72 10.54 2.29 14.68
CA ARG A 72 11.89 1.92 14.22
C ARG A 72 12.15 0.43 14.51
N GLY A 73 12.58 -0.30 13.49
CA GLY A 73 12.90 -1.73 13.62
C GLY A 73 11.70 -2.67 13.65
N VAL A 74 10.47 -2.17 13.46
CA VAL A 74 9.28 -3.01 13.34
C VAL A 74 9.37 -3.84 12.06
N GLN A 75 9.53 -5.16 12.21
CA GLN A 75 9.51 -6.08 11.09
C GLN A 75 8.07 -6.34 10.64
N LEU A 76 7.70 -5.73 9.52
CA LEU A 76 6.51 -6.11 8.79
C LEU A 76 6.83 -7.40 8.03
N ARG A 77 6.25 -8.53 8.45
CA ARG A 77 6.33 -9.76 7.66
C ARG A 77 5.74 -9.47 6.29
N SER A 78 6.57 -9.48 5.25
CA SER A 78 6.09 -9.51 3.88
C SER A 78 5.32 -10.82 3.76
N GLY A 79 3.99 -10.75 3.65
CA GLY A 79 3.20 -11.96 3.51
C GLY A 79 3.71 -12.74 2.30
N GLU A 80 3.73 -14.06 2.36
CA GLU A 80 4.08 -14.97 1.25
C GLU A 80 3.20 -14.77 -0.01
N ASN A 81 2.20 -13.88 0.05
CA ASN A 81 1.31 -13.47 -1.04
C ASN A 81 1.51 -11.99 -1.45
N ALA A 82 2.58 -11.33 -1.02
CA ALA A 82 2.81 -9.89 -1.25
C ALA A 82 3.38 -9.57 -2.64
N GLU A 83 3.91 -10.57 -3.33
CA GLU A 83 4.19 -10.52 -4.75
C GLU A 83 3.00 -11.09 -5.51
N ASN A 84 1.98 -10.25 -5.72
CA ASN A 84 1.29 -10.36 -7.00
C ASN A 84 2.38 -10.15 -8.03
N GLU A 85 2.93 -11.24 -8.59
CA GLU A 85 3.83 -11.16 -9.74
C GLU A 85 3.15 -10.23 -10.74
N THR A 86 3.77 -9.08 -10.97
CA THR A 86 3.24 -8.12 -11.92
C THR A 86 3.49 -8.73 -13.29
N ARG A 87 2.52 -9.51 -13.77
CA ARG A 87 2.61 -10.17 -15.07
C ARG A 87 2.22 -9.16 -16.14
N PHE A 88 3.17 -8.86 -17.02
CA PHE A 88 2.92 -8.07 -18.20
C PHE A 88 2.22 -8.93 -19.27
N LEU A 89 1.31 -8.32 -20.02
CA LEU A 89 0.71 -8.96 -21.19
C LEU A 89 1.73 -9.03 -22.32
N THR A 90 1.83 -10.19 -22.96
CA THR A 90 2.48 -10.32 -24.25
C THR A 90 1.62 -9.70 -25.34
N HIS A 91 2.22 -9.39 -26.51
CA HIS A 91 1.48 -8.89 -27.67
C HIS A 91 0.34 -9.84 -28.09
N ALA A 92 0.57 -11.16 -28.01
CA ALA A 92 -0.43 -12.16 -28.37
C ALA A 92 -1.62 -12.17 -27.38
N GLU A 93 -1.34 -12.11 -26.07
CA GLU A 93 -2.38 -12.03 -25.04
C GLU A 93 -3.18 -10.74 -25.15
N PHE A 94 -2.52 -9.63 -25.51
CA PHE A 94 -3.21 -8.36 -25.76
C PHE A 94 -4.13 -8.42 -26.99
N GLY A 95 -3.69 -9.08 -28.07
CA GLY A 95 -4.53 -9.32 -29.25
C GLY A 95 -5.82 -10.09 -28.93
N LEU A 96 -5.72 -11.14 -28.11
CA LEU A 96 -6.89 -11.91 -27.65
C LEU A 96 -7.87 -11.06 -26.84
N ILE A 97 -7.36 -10.12 -26.03
CA ILE A 97 -8.20 -9.19 -25.27
C ILE A 97 -8.90 -8.20 -26.21
N LEU A 98 -8.20 -7.68 -27.22
CA LEU A 98 -8.78 -6.77 -28.21
C LEU A 98 -9.88 -7.44 -29.04
N GLU A 99 -9.69 -8.70 -29.45
CA GLU A 99 -10.69 -9.46 -30.20
C GLU A 99 -11.99 -9.66 -29.41
N GLY A 100 -11.89 -9.91 -28.10
CA GLY A 100 -13.05 -10.06 -27.21
C GLY A 100 -13.65 -8.75 -26.72
N MET A 101 -13.03 -7.60 -27.02
CA MET A 101 -13.44 -6.30 -26.51
C MET A 101 -14.53 -5.67 -27.39
N GLY A 102 -15.50 -5.00 -26.75
CA GLY A 102 -16.49 -4.21 -27.48
C GLY A 102 -15.84 -3.06 -28.26
N GLU A 103 -16.31 -2.84 -29.48
CA GLU A 103 -15.72 -1.90 -30.46
C GLU A 103 -15.41 -0.51 -29.89
N ARG A 104 -16.30 0.00 -29.03
CA ARG A 104 -16.17 1.31 -28.37
C ARG A 104 -14.89 1.50 -27.54
N TYR A 105 -14.24 0.41 -27.11
CA TYR A 105 -13.09 0.46 -26.22
C TYR A 105 -11.77 0.14 -26.93
N LYS A 106 -11.80 -0.49 -28.12
CA LYS A 106 -10.59 -0.94 -28.83
C LYS A 106 -9.63 0.20 -29.12
N ALA A 107 -10.12 1.26 -29.77
CA ALA A 107 -9.30 2.43 -30.12
C ALA A 107 -8.67 3.11 -28.90
N PHE A 108 -9.39 3.16 -27.77
CA PHE A 108 -8.87 3.73 -26.53
C PHE A 108 -7.79 2.83 -25.90
N THR A 109 -8.02 1.52 -25.88
CA THR A 109 -7.06 0.56 -25.32
C THR A 109 -5.78 0.46 -26.17
N GLU A 110 -5.88 0.50 -27.49
CA GLU A 110 -4.71 0.60 -28.39
C GLU A 110 -3.92 1.88 -28.15
N PHE A 111 -4.62 3.02 -28.05
CA PHE A 111 -3.99 4.31 -27.75
C PHE A 111 -3.20 4.27 -26.42
N LEU A 112 -3.76 3.66 -25.36
CA LEU A 112 -3.07 3.51 -24.08
C LEU A 112 -1.79 2.68 -24.19
N VAL A 113 -1.79 1.60 -24.97
CA VAL A 113 -0.59 0.76 -25.17
C VAL A 113 0.48 1.50 -25.98
N MET A 114 0.08 2.29 -26.98
CA MET A 114 1.02 3.04 -27.83
C MET A 114 1.65 4.25 -27.11
N THR A 115 0.94 4.84 -26.15
CA THR A 115 1.36 6.11 -25.51
C THR A 115 1.83 5.96 -24.06
N ALA A 116 1.61 4.81 -23.43
CA ALA A 116 2.12 4.56 -22.08
C ALA A 116 3.66 4.59 -22.08
N PRO A 117 4.30 5.39 -21.20
CA PRO A 117 5.75 5.43 -21.09
C PRO A 117 6.29 4.05 -20.68
N ASP A 118 7.04 3.42 -21.59
CA ASP A 118 7.82 2.18 -21.50
C ASP A 118 7.30 1.07 -20.55
N SER A 119 6.16 0.47 -20.91
CA SER A 119 5.78 -0.88 -20.44
C SER A 119 6.01 -1.98 -21.48
N VAL A 120 6.46 -1.61 -22.69
CA VAL A 120 6.81 -2.56 -23.75
C VAL A 120 8.30 -2.47 -24.01
N LYS A 121 9.08 -3.39 -23.44
CA LYS A 121 10.46 -3.60 -23.91
C LYS A 121 10.39 -4.02 -25.37
N ARG A 122 10.71 -3.11 -26.30
CA ARG A 122 10.96 -3.44 -27.70
C ARG A 122 12.15 -4.40 -27.76
N PRO A 123 12.01 -5.60 -28.36
CA PRO A 123 13.18 -6.41 -28.70
C PRO A 123 13.98 -5.74 -29.85
N PRO A 124 15.27 -6.11 -30.02
CA PRO A 124 16.18 -5.47 -30.97
C PRO A 124 15.73 -5.55 -32.43
#